data_AF-A0A946JDY2-F1
#
_entry.id   AF-A0A946JDY2-F1
#
_cell.length_a   1.000
_cell.length_b   1.000
_cell.length_c   1.000
_cell.angle_alpha   90.00
_cell.angle_beta   90.00
_cell.angle_gamma   90.00
#
_symmetry.space_group_name_H-M   'P 1'
#
loop_
_entity.id
_entity.type
_entity.pdbx_description
1 polymer ?
#
loop_
_entity_poly.entity_id
_entity_poly.type
_entity_poly.pdbx_seq_one_letter_code
_entity_poly.pdbx_strand_id
1 'polypeptide(L)'
;EETLDFFPPNRITGENILITRLKPNPDGNGEKIHLEGTCVINNGSYNAGFSPVSAAMFVNKIDETKVEAAMQKYLEEKAAEEHPETDIELLKRRFMISESERHFMTDENGDPNVFDFTIESIEVLSSANILYLACEKMIEKLQFTKEEITKSLEGEESSIEITDALTVMAAKDITIKDETHTLGYLLQDYMLRLISKDDLIFSGYCNPHPLQKKIIIRVALTNNDNENVKTKLFAVIDYLIGEYNKIRTSLNSQFGDMN
;
A
#
# COMPACT_ATOMS: atom_id res chain seq x y z
N GLU A 1 22.74 -32.43 4.60
CA GLU A 1 22.46 -31.12 5.23
C GLU A 1 21.82 -31.38 6.58
N GLU A 2 22.12 -30.55 7.58
CA GLU A 2 21.62 -30.77 8.93
C GLU A 2 20.15 -30.34 9.03
N THR A 3 19.35 -31.09 9.78
CA THR A 3 17.90 -30.82 9.96
C THR A 3 17.61 -29.41 10.49
N LEU A 4 18.58 -28.81 11.21
CA LEU A 4 18.48 -27.47 11.78
C LEU A 4 18.54 -26.36 10.71
N ASP A 5 19.12 -26.63 9.54
CA ASP A 5 19.19 -25.66 8.45
C ASP A 5 17.81 -25.44 7.80
N PHE A 6 16.98 -26.49 7.76
CA PHE A 6 15.66 -26.47 7.14
C PHE A 6 14.52 -26.18 8.13
N PHE A 7 14.68 -26.58 9.38
CA PHE A 7 13.68 -26.36 10.44
C PHE A 7 14.32 -25.64 11.61
N PRO A 8 14.71 -24.36 11.45
CA PRO A 8 15.33 -23.62 12.54
C PRO A 8 14.36 -23.51 13.73
N PRO A 9 14.86 -23.61 14.98
CA PRO A 9 14.03 -23.36 16.15
C PRO A 9 13.64 -21.88 16.20
N ASN A 10 12.43 -21.61 16.69
CA ASN A 10 11.97 -20.25 16.94
C ASN A 10 12.92 -19.55 17.94
N ARG A 11 13.34 -18.32 17.65
CA ARG A 11 14.35 -17.59 18.46
C ARG A 11 13.86 -17.23 19.86
N ILE A 12 12.54 -17.13 20.07
CA ILE A 12 11.93 -16.75 21.35
C ILE A 12 11.69 -18.00 22.20
N THR A 13 11.08 -19.04 21.64
CA THR A 13 10.68 -20.24 22.39
C THR A 13 11.77 -21.32 22.42
N GLY A 14 12.71 -21.31 21.46
CA GLY A 14 13.71 -22.37 21.28
C GLY A 14 13.15 -23.66 20.67
N GLU A 15 11.87 -23.70 20.31
CA GLU A 15 11.19 -24.88 19.80
C GLU A 15 11.09 -24.86 18.26
N ASN A 16 11.16 -26.03 17.63
CA ASN A 16 10.87 -26.18 16.20
C ASN A 16 9.36 -26.17 15.94
N ILE A 17 8.96 -25.87 14.70
CA ILE A 17 7.56 -25.95 14.28
C ILE A 17 7.06 -27.39 14.43
N LEU A 18 6.02 -27.59 15.22
CA LEU A 18 5.37 -28.88 15.38
C LEU A 18 4.58 -29.24 14.11
N ILE A 19 5.06 -30.26 13.38
CA ILE A 19 4.35 -30.77 12.20
C ILE A 19 3.24 -31.75 12.62
N THR A 20 3.58 -32.76 13.42
CA THR A 20 2.61 -33.74 13.91
C THR A 20 3.16 -34.50 15.13
N ARG A 21 2.29 -35.26 15.81
CA ARG A 21 2.65 -36.18 16.88
C ARG A 21 2.16 -37.58 16.53
N LEU A 22 3.09 -38.52 16.43
CA LEU A 22 2.78 -39.93 16.14
C LEU A 22 2.56 -40.71 17.44
N LYS A 23 1.55 -41.59 17.45
CA LYS A 23 1.28 -42.48 18.59
C LYS A 23 2.06 -43.79 18.46
N PRO A 24 2.77 -44.20 19.52
CA PRO A 24 3.35 -45.54 19.57
C PRO A 24 2.25 -46.58 19.79
N ASN A 25 2.49 -47.80 19.31
CA ASN A 25 1.64 -48.95 19.59
C ASN A 25 2.48 -50.02 20.32
N PRO A 26 2.03 -50.55 21.47
CA PRO A 26 2.72 -51.62 22.20
C PRO A 26 3.02 -52.87 21.34
N ASP A 27 2.20 -53.15 20.32
CA ASP A 27 2.35 -54.29 19.43
C ASP A 27 3.39 -54.06 18.30
N GLY A 28 4.14 -52.96 18.33
CA GLY A 28 5.18 -52.63 17.35
C GLY A 28 4.68 -51.95 16.06
N ASN A 29 3.37 -51.85 15.86
CA ASN A 29 2.73 -51.19 14.71
C ASN A 29 2.26 -49.76 15.05
N GLY A 30 3.22 -48.88 15.39
CA GLY A 30 2.95 -47.45 15.65
C GLY A 30 2.60 -46.65 14.38
N GLU A 31 2.11 -45.44 14.57
CA GLU A 31 1.85 -44.50 13.47
C GLU A 31 3.17 -44.08 12.78
N LYS A 32 3.13 -43.94 11.46
CA LYS A 32 4.27 -43.52 10.62
C LYS A 32 3.82 -42.43 9.66
N ILE A 33 4.73 -41.51 9.33
CA ILE A 33 4.50 -40.47 8.32
C ILE A 33 5.61 -40.50 7.28
N HIS A 34 5.24 -40.38 6.02
CA HIS A 34 6.13 -40.21 4.88
C HIS A 34 5.70 -38.95 4.14
N LEU A 35 6.64 -38.02 3.92
CA LEU A 35 6.38 -36.73 3.27
C LEU A 35 7.34 -36.54 2.11
N GLU A 36 6.80 -36.10 0.98
CA GLU A 36 7.55 -35.67 -0.19
C GLU A 36 6.99 -34.31 -0.63
N GLY A 37 7.87 -33.40 -1.04
CA GLY A 37 7.48 -32.05 -1.43
C GLY A 37 8.57 -31.30 -2.17
N THR A 38 8.19 -30.21 -2.83
CA THR A 38 9.10 -29.31 -3.55
C THR A 38 8.74 -27.87 -3.22
N CYS A 39 9.75 -27.05 -2.94
CA CYS A 39 9.55 -25.62 -2.73
C CYS A 39 9.35 -24.90 -4.06
N VAL A 40 8.43 -23.93 -4.10
CA VAL A 40 8.18 -23.08 -5.26
C VAL A 40 8.26 -21.62 -4.85
N ILE A 41 8.56 -20.73 -5.80
CA ILE A 41 8.56 -19.28 -5.58
C ILE A 41 7.19 -18.74 -6.01
N ASN A 42 6.51 -18.03 -5.10
CA ASN A 42 5.22 -17.39 -5.38
C ASN A 42 5.00 -16.19 -4.43
N ASN A 43 3.81 -15.59 -4.46
CA ASN A 43 3.47 -14.43 -3.64
C ASN A 43 2.18 -14.62 -2.82
N GLY A 44 1.96 -13.74 -1.85
CA GLY A 44 0.81 -13.78 -0.93
C GLY A 44 -0.56 -13.75 -1.61
N SER A 45 -0.67 -13.18 -2.83
CA SER A 45 -1.93 -13.18 -3.60
C SER A 45 -2.30 -14.57 -4.12
N TYR A 46 -1.30 -15.44 -4.32
CA TYR A 46 -1.53 -16.83 -4.70
C TYR A 46 -1.93 -17.69 -3.49
N ASN A 47 -1.19 -17.58 -2.38
CA ASN A 47 -1.54 -18.21 -1.11
C ASN A 47 -0.90 -17.43 0.04
N ALA A 48 -1.63 -17.27 1.15
CA ALA A 48 -1.16 -16.53 2.32
C ALA A 48 0.16 -17.07 2.90
N GLY A 49 0.47 -18.36 2.71
CA GLY A 49 1.74 -18.97 3.12
C GLY A 49 2.98 -18.42 2.40
N PHE A 50 2.82 -17.67 1.29
CA PHE A 50 3.90 -16.95 0.62
C PHE A 50 4.02 -15.48 1.08
N SER A 51 3.23 -15.04 2.07
CA SER A 51 3.39 -13.70 2.66
C SER A 51 4.68 -13.65 3.49
N PRO A 52 5.60 -12.70 3.23
CA PRO A 52 6.80 -12.55 4.04
C PRO A 52 6.56 -11.78 5.35
N VAL A 53 5.33 -11.30 5.61
CA VAL A 53 4.99 -10.48 6.78
C VAL A 53 3.97 -11.16 7.69
N SER A 54 4.12 -10.94 8.99
CA SER A 54 3.09 -11.18 10.01
C SER A 54 2.21 -9.95 10.22
N ALA A 55 2.78 -8.74 10.08
CA ALA A 55 2.07 -7.47 10.17
C ALA A 55 2.60 -6.47 9.13
N ALA A 56 1.69 -5.79 8.43
CA ALA A 56 1.99 -4.66 7.57
C ALA A 56 0.82 -3.67 7.68
N MET A 57 0.99 -2.65 8.51
CA MET A 57 -0.08 -1.70 8.83
C MET A 57 0.46 -0.28 8.91
N PHE A 58 -0.45 0.68 8.83
CA PHE A 58 -0.16 2.08 9.04
C PHE A 58 -1.29 2.74 9.83
N VAL A 59 -0.95 3.81 10.54
CA VAL A 59 -1.90 4.69 11.19
C VAL A 59 -1.58 6.14 10.84
N ASN A 60 -2.59 7.00 10.78
CA ASN A 60 -2.37 8.43 10.58
C ASN A 60 -1.63 9.00 11.80
N LYS A 61 -0.63 9.84 11.57
CA LYS A 61 0.09 10.48 12.68
C LYS A 61 -0.83 11.46 13.38
N ILE A 62 -1.04 11.27 14.69
CA ILE A 62 -1.86 12.18 15.50
C ILE A 62 -1.24 13.58 15.51
N ASP A 63 -2.08 14.60 15.36
CA ASP A 63 -1.71 16.00 15.51
C ASP A 63 -2.13 16.48 16.90
N GLU A 64 -1.16 16.56 17.81
CA GLU A 64 -1.38 16.94 19.21
C GLU A 64 -2.07 18.30 19.35
N THR A 65 -1.83 19.23 18.42
CA THR A 65 -2.44 20.56 18.46
C THR A 65 -3.93 20.49 18.13
N LYS A 66 -4.29 19.69 17.11
CA LYS A 66 -5.70 19.46 16.76
C LYS A 66 -6.44 18.69 17.85
N VAL A 67 -5.78 17.69 18.46
CA VAL A 67 -6.31 16.92 19.59
C VAL A 67 -6.61 17.85 20.76
N GLU A 68 -5.68 18.72 21.15
CA GLU A 68 -5.87 19.63 22.27
C GLU A 68 -7.02 20.62 22.02
N ALA A 69 -7.09 21.21 20.81
CA ALA A 69 -8.17 22.12 20.45
C ALA A 69 -9.55 21.41 20.46
N ALA A 70 -9.63 20.19 19.94
CA ALA A 70 -10.85 19.41 19.96
C ALA A 70 -11.21 18.92 21.37
N MET A 71 -10.22 18.61 22.21
CA MET A 71 -10.42 18.22 23.61
C MET A 71 -10.99 19.37 24.43
N GLN A 72 -10.50 20.59 24.22
CA GLN A 72 -11.05 21.78 24.87
C GLN A 72 -12.52 21.98 24.51
N LYS A 73 -12.84 21.91 23.21
CA LYS A 73 -14.24 21.99 22.75
C LYS A 73 -15.11 20.89 23.35
N TYR A 74 -14.62 19.66 23.40
CA TYR A 74 -15.33 18.53 24.01
C TYR A 74 -15.61 18.75 25.51
N LEU A 75 -14.63 19.29 26.25
CA LEU A 75 -14.80 19.60 27.67
C LEU A 75 -15.80 20.76 27.89
N GLU A 76 -15.77 21.78 27.04
CA GLU A 76 -16.74 22.88 27.07
C GLU A 76 -18.17 22.38 26.81
N GLU A 77 -18.35 21.52 25.80
CA GLU A 77 -19.64 20.90 25.49
C GLU A 77 -20.15 20.06 26.67
N LYS A 78 -19.28 19.25 27.29
CA LYS A 78 -19.63 18.42 28.46
C LYS A 78 -19.94 19.25 29.71
N ALA A 79 -19.26 20.36 29.90
CA ALA A 79 -19.53 21.28 31.01
C ALA A 79 -20.88 22.01 30.87
N ALA A 80 -21.40 22.14 29.64
CA ALA A 80 -22.68 22.78 29.35
C ALA A 80 -23.90 21.83 29.44
N GLU A 81 -23.71 20.53 29.68
CA GLU A 81 -24.79 19.56 29.84
C GLU A 81 -25.57 19.77 31.16
N GLU A 82 -26.86 19.41 31.21
CA GLU A 82 -27.70 19.57 32.41
C GLU A 82 -27.18 18.78 33.64
N HIS A 83 -26.48 17.67 33.39
CA HIS A 83 -25.84 16.83 34.39
C HIS A 83 -24.39 16.56 33.98
N PRO A 84 -23.49 17.55 34.18
CA PRO A 84 -22.13 17.44 33.71
C PRO A 84 -21.35 16.42 34.55
N GLU A 85 -20.60 15.55 33.88
CA GLU A 85 -19.60 14.72 34.52
C GLU A 85 -18.50 15.63 35.09
N THR A 86 -18.25 15.54 36.40
CA THR A 86 -17.31 16.44 37.09
C THR A 86 -15.88 15.92 37.10
N ASP A 87 -15.69 14.63 36.79
CA ASP A 87 -14.38 14.02 36.63
C ASP A 87 -13.77 14.37 35.26
N ILE A 88 -13.00 15.46 35.24
CA ILE A 88 -12.31 15.95 34.05
C ILE A 88 -11.29 14.92 33.54
N GLU A 89 -10.63 14.15 34.41
CA GLU A 89 -9.64 13.15 33.98
C GLU A 89 -10.33 11.98 33.26
N LEU A 90 -11.47 11.53 33.77
CA LEU A 90 -12.29 10.53 33.11
C LEU A 90 -12.80 11.00 31.74
N LEU A 91 -13.24 12.26 31.65
CA LEU A 91 -13.67 12.86 30.37
C LEU A 91 -12.52 12.95 29.37
N LYS A 92 -11.34 13.41 29.80
CA LYS A 92 -10.13 13.44 28.96
C LYS A 92 -9.75 12.05 28.47
N ARG A 93 -9.74 11.05 29.36
CA ARG A 93 -9.44 9.66 28.99
C ARG A 93 -10.44 9.11 27.98
N ARG A 94 -11.74 9.39 28.16
CA ARG A 94 -12.79 8.99 27.22
C ARG A 94 -12.55 9.60 25.85
N PHE A 95 -12.30 10.91 25.80
CA PHE A 95 -11.99 11.63 24.57
C PHE A 95 -10.78 11.04 23.84
N MET A 96 -9.70 10.76 24.59
CA MET A 96 -8.49 10.17 24.00
C MET A 96 -8.77 8.81 23.36
N ILE A 97 -9.62 7.98 23.96
CA ILE A 97 -9.94 6.65 23.42
C ILE A 97 -10.88 6.73 22.21
N SER A 98 -11.86 7.65 22.21
CA SER A 98 -12.92 7.65 21.20
C SER A 98 -12.68 8.59 20.01
N GLU A 99 -12.02 9.73 20.23
CA GLU A 99 -11.98 10.82 19.25
C GLU A 99 -10.57 11.22 18.83
N SER A 100 -9.54 11.01 19.66
CA SER A 100 -8.19 11.54 19.37
C SER A 100 -7.62 11.06 18.03
N GLU A 101 -7.89 9.82 17.63
CA GLU A 101 -7.42 9.24 16.36
C GLU A 101 -8.00 9.92 15.12
N ARG A 102 -9.09 10.69 15.25
CA ARG A 102 -9.67 11.48 14.14
C ARG A 102 -8.91 12.78 13.89
N HIS A 103 -8.03 13.19 14.80
CA HIS A 103 -7.29 14.44 14.76
C HIS A 103 -5.83 14.17 14.39
N PHE A 104 -5.60 13.93 13.11
CA PHE A 104 -4.29 13.61 12.55
C PHE A 104 -3.69 14.75 11.72
N MET A 105 -2.39 14.63 11.43
CA MET A 105 -1.64 15.54 10.57
C MET A 105 -2.24 15.54 9.16
N THR A 106 -2.51 16.73 8.63
CA THR A 106 -3.04 16.89 7.28
C THR A 106 -2.25 17.93 6.50
N ASP A 107 -2.28 17.84 5.18
CA ASP A 107 -1.81 18.90 4.30
C ASP A 107 -2.82 20.07 4.19
N GLU A 108 -2.51 21.02 3.32
CA GLU A 108 -3.32 22.22 3.05
C GLU A 108 -4.71 21.91 2.47
N ASN A 109 -4.87 20.74 1.84
CA ASN A 109 -6.15 20.28 1.29
C ASN A 109 -6.98 19.49 2.31
N GLY A 110 -6.42 19.24 3.51
CA GLY A 110 -7.06 18.44 4.55
C GLY A 110 -6.83 16.93 4.39
N ASP A 111 -5.95 16.50 3.48
CA ASP A 111 -5.61 15.09 3.30
C ASP A 111 -4.56 14.65 4.33
N PRO A 112 -4.61 13.40 4.85
CA PRO A 112 -3.57 12.89 5.73
C PRO A 112 -2.21 12.85 5.01
N ASN A 113 -1.16 13.37 5.65
CA ASN A 113 0.15 13.53 5.01
C ASN A 113 1.33 12.90 5.78
N VAL A 114 1.12 12.47 7.02
CA VAL A 114 2.14 11.79 7.83
C VAL A 114 1.53 10.55 8.44
N PHE A 115 2.25 9.43 8.37
CA PHE A 115 1.78 8.12 8.79
C PHE A 115 2.87 7.39 9.57
N ASP A 116 2.47 6.67 10.62
CA ASP A 116 3.35 5.72 11.33
C ASP A 116 3.12 4.32 10.74
N PHE A 117 4.15 3.75 10.11
CA PHE A 117 4.11 2.41 9.53
C PHE A 117 4.69 1.37 10.49
N THR A 118 4.11 0.17 10.49
CA THR A 118 4.64 -1.01 11.18
C THR A 118 4.74 -2.17 10.22
N ILE A 119 5.93 -2.74 10.08
CA ILE A 119 6.22 -3.92 9.24
C ILE A 119 6.94 -4.95 10.10
N GLU A 120 6.32 -6.10 10.26
CA GLU A 120 6.85 -7.24 10.99
C GLU A 120 6.96 -8.45 10.05
N SER A 121 8.16 -9.03 10.02
CA SER A 121 8.49 -10.16 9.16
C SER A 121 8.27 -11.50 9.87
N ILE A 122 7.99 -12.55 9.08
CA ILE A 122 8.07 -13.95 9.52
C ILE A 122 9.51 -14.53 9.48
N GLU A 123 10.52 -13.66 9.54
CA GLU A 123 11.96 -13.95 9.55
C GLU A 123 12.58 -14.50 8.25
N VAL A 124 11.79 -14.77 7.21
CA VAL A 124 12.32 -15.19 5.89
C VAL A 124 13.08 -14.05 5.20
N LEU A 125 12.61 -12.82 5.36
CA LEU A 125 13.23 -11.57 4.88
C LEU A 125 13.28 -10.56 6.02
N SER A 126 14.24 -9.64 6.06
CA SER A 126 14.19 -8.58 7.08
C SER A 126 13.02 -7.61 6.81
N SER A 127 12.45 -6.97 7.84
CA SER A 127 11.40 -5.96 7.64
C SER A 127 11.85 -4.81 6.72
N ALA A 128 13.12 -4.41 6.80
CA ALA A 128 13.70 -3.39 5.93
C ALA A 128 13.76 -3.87 4.47
N ASN A 129 14.19 -5.12 4.22
CA ASN A 129 14.25 -5.71 2.88
C ASN A 129 12.84 -5.85 2.29
N ILE A 130 11.84 -6.19 3.10
CA ILE A 130 10.45 -6.27 2.62
C ILE A 130 9.97 -4.93 2.08
N LEU A 131 10.21 -3.83 2.82
CA LEU A 131 9.85 -2.49 2.35
C LEU A 131 10.66 -2.08 1.10
N TYR A 132 11.96 -2.40 1.08
CA TYR A 132 12.82 -2.16 -0.08
C TYR A 132 12.30 -2.84 -1.35
N LEU A 133 11.99 -4.14 -1.26
CA LEU A 133 11.45 -4.92 -2.36
C LEU A 133 10.05 -4.45 -2.76
N ALA A 134 9.23 -4.00 -1.81
CA ALA A 134 7.93 -3.41 -2.12
C ALA A 134 8.06 -2.13 -2.95
N CYS A 135 9.00 -1.24 -2.59
CA CYS A 135 9.31 -0.04 -3.39
C CYS A 135 9.84 -0.41 -4.78
N GLU A 136 10.71 -1.42 -4.87
CA GLU A 136 11.21 -1.92 -6.16
C GLU A 136 10.08 -2.45 -7.05
N LYS A 137 9.15 -3.24 -6.50
CA LYS A 137 7.98 -3.73 -7.24
C LYS A 137 7.07 -2.61 -7.72
N MET A 138 6.94 -1.53 -6.94
CA MET A 138 6.22 -0.34 -7.40
C MET A 138 6.95 0.38 -8.54
N ILE A 139 8.28 0.50 -8.48
CA ILE A 139 9.09 1.08 -9.57
C ILE A 139 8.96 0.24 -10.85
N GLU A 140 9.09 -1.09 -10.76
CA GLU A 140 8.91 -2.01 -11.90
C GLU A 140 7.53 -1.82 -12.55
N LYS A 141 6.46 -1.76 -11.75
CA LYS A 141 5.09 -1.52 -12.24
C LYS A 141 4.96 -0.17 -12.97
N LEU A 142 5.56 0.87 -12.41
CA LEU A 142 5.55 2.22 -12.99
C LEU A 142 6.33 2.26 -14.32
N GLN A 143 7.49 1.61 -14.39
CA GLN A 143 8.28 1.48 -15.62
C GLN A 143 7.54 0.68 -16.68
N PHE A 144 6.98 -0.47 -16.32
CA PHE A 144 6.14 -1.27 -17.20
C PHE A 144 4.97 -0.45 -17.76
N THR A 145 4.32 0.36 -16.92
CA THR A 145 3.24 1.26 -17.37
C THR A 145 3.72 2.24 -18.45
N LYS A 146 4.93 2.82 -18.34
CA LYS A 146 5.49 3.70 -19.39
C LYS A 146 5.73 2.96 -20.71
N GLU A 147 6.28 1.75 -20.62
CA GLU A 147 6.54 0.91 -21.80
C GLU A 147 5.23 0.57 -22.52
N GLU A 148 4.21 0.15 -21.77
CA GLU A 148 2.91 -0.23 -22.33
C GLU A 148 2.14 0.95 -22.91
N ILE A 149 2.26 2.16 -22.32
CA ILE A 149 1.73 3.40 -22.93
C ILE A 149 2.40 3.66 -24.28
N THR A 150 3.73 3.51 -24.35
CA THR A 150 4.49 3.72 -25.60
C THR A 150 4.02 2.76 -26.69
N LYS A 151 3.97 1.46 -26.39
CA LYS A 151 3.47 0.42 -27.32
C LYS A 151 2.06 0.73 -27.82
N SER A 152 1.16 1.12 -26.91
CA SER A 152 -0.23 1.45 -27.23
C SER A 152 -0.33 2.59 -28.26
N LEU A 153 0.51 3.63 -28.10
CA LEU A 153 0.54 4.79 -28.99
C LEU A 153 1.23 4.52 -30.33
N GLU A 154 2.17 3.58 -30.36
CA GLU A 154 2.86 3.12 -31.58
C GLU A 154 2.04 2.11 -32.39
N GLY A 155 0.88 1.67 -31.85
CA GLY A 155 -0.02 0.72 -32.50
C GLY A 155 0.42 -0.74 -32.32
N GLU A 156 1.30 -1.01 -31.37
CA GLU A 156 1.71 -2.35 -30.98
C GLU A 156 0.72 -3.00 -30.00
N GLU A 157 0.80 -4.32 -29.84
CA GLU A 157 0.01 -5.03 -28.83
C GLU A 157 0.42 -4.56 -27.42
N SER A 158 -0.55 -4.05 -26.67
CA SER A 158 -0.35 -3.49 -25.33
C SER A 158 -1.46 -3.93 -24.37
N SER A 159 -1.08 -4.09 -23.10
CA SER A 159 -2.00 -4.23 -21.97
C SER A 159 -2.73 -2.92 -21.63
N ILE A 160 -2.31 -1.81 -22.22
CA ILE A 160 -2.90 -0.48 -22.07
C ILE A 160 -3.59 -0.06 -23.37
N GLU A 161 -4.80 0.47 -23.23
CA GLU A 161 -5.59 1.02 -24.33
C GLU A 161 -5.91 2.49 -24.06
N ILE A 162 -5.59 3.38 -25.00
CA ILE A 162 -5.88 4.82 -24.91
C ILE A 162 -6.92 5.17 -25.95
N THR A 163 -8.10 5.59 -25.49
CA THR A 163 -9.23 5.96 -26.35
C THR A 163 -9.80 7.31 -25.97
N ASP A 164 -10.50 7.95 -26.90
CA ASP A 164 -11.27 9.15 -26.56
C ASP A 164 -12.51 8.76 -25.73
N ALA A 165 -12.69 9.44 -24.61
CA ALA A 165 -13.80 9.18 -23.71
C ALA A 165 -15.14 9.58 -24.37
N LEU A 166 -16.16 8.74 -24.20
CA LEU A 166 -17.53 9.01 -24.66
C LEU A 166 -18.26 10.00 -23.74
N THR A 167 -17.70 11.20 -23.58
CA THR A 167 -18.23 12.26 -22.71
C THR A 167 -18.29 13.61 -23.43
N VAL A 168 -19.03 14.56 -22.85
CA VAL A 168 -19.13 15.94 -23.36
C VAL A 168 -17.80 16.68 -23.28
N MET A 169 -16.96 16.35 -22.29
CA MET A 169 -15.61 16.85 -22.16
C MET A 169 -14.67 16.07 -23.07
N ALA A 170 -13.78 16.79 -23.78
CA ALA A 170 -12.68 16.17 -24.52
C ALA A 170 -11.69 15.55 -23.51
N ALA A 171 -11.86 14.25 -23.27
CA ALA A 171 -11.08 13.47 -22.32
C ALA A 171 -10.57 12.20 -22.99
N LYS A 172 -9.50 11.61 -22.45
CA LYS A 172 -8.99 10.30 -22.85
C LYS A 172 -9.15 9.31 -21.72
N ASP A 173 -9.61 8.12 -22.07
CA ASP A 173 -9.70 6.96 -21.19
C ASP A 173 -8.48 6.06 -21.43
N ILE A 174 -7.67 5.92 -20.39
CA ILE A 174 -6.50 5.04 -20.35
C ILE A 174 -6.92 3.80 -19.57
N THR A 175 -7.18 2.71 -20.29
CA THR A 175 -7.57 1.43 -19.70
C THR A 175 -6.33 0.59 -19.48
N ILE A 176 -6.04 0.24 -18.24
CA ILE A 176 -4.90 -0.61 -17.86
C ILE A 176 -5.45 -1.97 -17.41
N LYS A 177 -5.07 -3.04 -18.11
CA LYS A 177 -5.44 -4.42 -17.78
C LYS A 177 -4.56 -4.95 -16.63
N ASP A 178 -5.11 -5.92 -15.90
CA ASP A 178 -4.47 -6.63 -14.79
C ASP A 178 -3.95 -5.76 -13.63
N GLU A 179 -4.51 -4.55 -13.50
CA GLU A 179 -4.18 -3.62 -12.42
C GLU A 179 -5.33 -3.30 -11.46
N THR A 180 -4.96 -2.68 -10.34
CA THR A 180 -5.84 -2.46 -9.19
C THR A 180 -5.85 -0.99 -8.74
N HIS A 181 -6.66 -0.71 -7.71
CA HIS A 181 -6.84 0.64 -7.14
C HIS A 181 -5.52 1.32 -6.74
N THR A 182 -4.50 0.55 -6.33
CA THR A 182 -3.21 1.12 -5.91
C THR A 182 -2.57 1.96 -7.00
N LEU A 183 -2.39 1.40 -8.21
CA LEU A 183 -1.79 2.15 -9.32
C LEU A 183 -2.72 3.26 -9.81
N GLY A 184 -4.02 2.96 -9.94
CA GLY A 184 -5.01 3.91 -10.44
C GLY A 184 -5.11 5.17 -9.58
N TYR A 185 -5.23 5.01 -8.26
CA TYR A 185 -5.28 6.13 -7.33
C TYR A 185 -3.95 6.88 -7.29
N LEU A 186 -2.82 6.17 -7.26
CA LEU A 186 -1.50 6.79 -7.21
C LEU A 186 -1.27 7.73 -8.41
N LEU A 187 -1.56 7.25 -9.63
CA LEU A 187 -1.42 8.09 -10.83
C LEU A 187 -2.41 9.24 -10.83
N GLN A 188 -3.68 9.00 -10.45
CA GLN A 188 -4.72 10.03 -10.43
C GLN A 188 -4.41 11.15 -9.42
N ASP A 189 -4.00 10.80 -8.21
CA ASP A 189 -3.68 11.77 -7.14
C ASP A 189 -2.46 12.61 -7.52
N TYR A 190 -1.38 11.98 -8.01
CA TYR A 190 -0.18 12.73 -8.39
C TYR A 190 -0.36 13.55 -9.67
N MET A 191 -1.26 13.15 -10.58
CA MET A 191 -1.68 14.03 -11.69
C MET A 191 -2.30 15.32 -11.14
N LEU A 192 -3.20 15.24 -10.15
CA LEU A 192 -3.83 16.41 -9.54
C LEU A 192 -2.84 17.29 -8.75
N ARG A 193 -1.82 16.68 -8.13
CA ARG A 193 -0.81 17.41 -7.34
C ARG A 193 0.28 18.07 -8.19
N LEU A 194 0.71 17.43 -9.27
CA LEU A 194 1.89 17.86 -10.05
C LEU A 194 1.54 18.68 -11.29
N ILE A 195 0.38 18.46 -11.92
CA ILE A 195 0.01 19.16 -13.14
C ILE A 195 -0.74 20.44 -12.78
N SER A 196 -0.39 21.57 -13.42
CA SER A 196 -1.04 22.85 -13.18
C SER A 196 -2.56 22.76 -13.38
N LYS A 197 -3.32 23.40 -12.50
CA LYS A 197 -4.79 23.52 -12.61
C LYS A 197 -5.24 24.23 -13.89
N ASP A 198 -4.37 25.05 -14.49
CA ASP A 198 -4.66 25.70 -15.76
C ASP A 198 -4.56 24.73 -16.95
N ASP A 199 -3.85 23.61 -16.80
CA ASP A 199 -3.62 22.62 -17.86
C ASP A 199 -4.44 21.35 -17.66
N LEU A 200 -4.53 20.85 -16.41
CA LEU A 200 -5.32 19.68 -16.04
C LEU A 200 -6.76 20.08 -15.70
N ILE A 201 -7.67 19.82 -16.64
CA ILE A 201 -9.11 20.06 -16.46
C ILE A 201 -9.72 18.99 -15.56
N PHE A 202 -9.33 17.73 -15.75
CA PHE A 202 -9.87 16.60 -14.99
C PHE A 202 -8.89 15.43 -14.93
N SER A 203 -8.81 14.77 -13.78
CA SER A 203 -8.17 13.46 -13.59
C SER A 203 -9.01 12.64 -12.63
N GLY A 204 -9.40 11.43 -13.05
CA GLY A 204 -10.18 10.51 -12.24
C GLY A 204 -9.81 9.08 -12.57
N TYR A 205 -9.87 8.17 -11.59
CA TYR A 205 -9.75 6.74 -11.86
C TYR A 205 -11.03 6.02 -11.43
N CYS A 206 -11.34 4.92 -12.11
CA CYS A 206 -12.36 4.00 -11.67
C CYS A 206 -11.97 2.55 -11.95
N ASN A 207 -12.46 1.65 -11.11
CA ASN A 207 -12.54 0.24 -11.43
C ASN A 207 -13.98 -0.03 -11.90
N PRO A 208 -14.21 -0.26 -13.21
CA PRO A 208 -15.56 -0.36 -13.76
C PRO A 208 -16.32 -1.60 -13.28
N HIS A 209 -15.61 -2.65 -12.84
CA HIS A 209 -16.25 -3.87 -12.35
C HIS A 209 -15.37 -4.63 -11.35
N PRO A 210 -15.83 -4.92 -10.12
CA PRO A 210 -15.02 -5.56 -9.08
C PRO A 210 -14.37 -6.90 -9.46
N LEU A 211 -15.02 -7.67 -10.33
CA LEU A 211 -14.52 -8.97 -10.81
C LEU A 211 -13.54 -8.89 -11.99
N GLN A 212 -13.35 -7.72 -12.60
CA GLN A 212 -12.39 -7.53 -13.69
C GLN A 212 -11.18 -6.79 -13.14
N LYS A 213 -9.99 -7.39 -13.29
CA LYS A 213 -8.74 -6.69 -12.98
C LYS A 213 -8.43 -5.72 -14.12
N LYS A 214 -9.09 -4.57 -14.09
CA LYS A 214 -8.78 -3.45 -14.97
C LYS A 214 -9.13 -2.15 -14.27
N ILE A 215 -8.38 -1.12 -14.57
CA ILE A 215 -8.65 0.24 -14.13
C ILE A 215 -8.74 1.15 -15.35
N ILE A 216 -9.55 2.20 -15.23
CA ILE A 216 -9.66 3.25 -16.25
C ILE A 216 -9.26 4.55 -15.60
N ILE A 217 -8.24 5.21 -16.14
CA ILE A 217 -7.83 6.55 -15.76
C ILE A 217 -8.33 7.49 -16.85
N ARG A 218 -9.24 8.39 -16.47
CA ARG A 218 -9.77 9.42 -17.36
C ARG A 218 -9.01 10.72 -17.11
N VAL A 219 -8.40 11.25 -18.16
CA VAL A 219 -7.66 12.51 -18.13
C VAL A 219 -8.23 13.48 -19.16
N ALA A 220 -8.43 14.73 -18.75
CA ALA A 220 -8.73 15.82 -19.66
C ALA A 220 -7.73 16.96 -19.45
N LEU A 221 -7.02 17.30 -20.52
CA LEU A 221 -6.09 18.43 -20.57
C LEU A 221 -6.65 19.54 -21.46
N THR A 222 -6.15 20.77 -21.30
CA THR A 222 -6.47 21.88 -22.20
C THR A 222 -6.12 21.58 -23.66
N ASN A 223 -4.97 20.94 -23.88
CA ASN A 223 -4.63 20.30 -25.14
C ASN A 223 -4.60 18.77 -24.94
N ASN A 224 -5.68 18.10 -25.28
CA ASN A 224 -5.87 16.69 -24.97
C ASN A 224 -5.39 15.73 -26.08
N ASP A 225 -4.25 16.00 -26.71
CA ASP A 225 -3.65 15.08 -27.67
C ASP A 225 -2.91 13.91 -26.97
N ASN A 226 -2.68 12.81 -27.71
CA ASN A 226 -2.05 11.61 -27.17
C ASN A 226 -0.63 11.86 -26.62
N GLU A 227 0.14 12.73 -27.28
CA GLU A 227 1.54 12.98 -26.93
C GLU A 227 1.63 13.85 -25.67
N ASN A 228 0.72 14.82 -25.51
CA ASN A 228 0.63 15.63 -24.30
C ASN A 228 0.19 14.77 -23.11
N VAL A 229 -0.84 13.92 -23.26
CA VAL A 229 -1.27 12.99 -22.19
C VAL A 229 -0.13 12.06 -21.78
N LYS A 230 0.59 11.47 -22.75
CA LYS A 230 1.79 10.66 -22.52
C LYS A 230 2.85 11.44 -21.74
N THR A 231 3.18 12.66 -22.19
CA THR A 231 4.21 13.50 -21.57
C THR A 231 3.89 13.81 -20.10
N LYS A 232 2.63 14.17 -19.80
CA LYS A 232 2.20 14.48 -18.43
C LYS A 232 2.23 13.25 -17.53
N LEU A 233 1.73 12.11 -18.02
CA LEU A 233 1.81 10.84 -17.28
C LEU A 233 3.24 10.40 -17.03
N PHE A 234 4.13 10.54 -18.02
CA PHE A 234 5.54 10.17 -17.87
C PHE A 234 6.22 11.04 -16.82
N ALA A 235 5.95 12.36 -16.80
CA ALA A 235 6.45 13.24 -15.78
C ALA A 235 5.99 12.82 -14.36
N VAL A 236 4.71 12.44 -14.21
CA VAL A 236 4.18 11.92 -12.95
C VAL A 236 4.85 10.60 -12.56
N ILE A 237 4.98 9.67 -13.50
CA ILE A 237 5.62 8.37 -13.25
C ILE A 237 7.09 8.56 -12.86
N ASP A 238 7.83 9.42 -13.55
CA ASP A 238 9.24 9.67 -13.28
C ASP A 238 9.44 10.32 -11.91
N TYR A 239 8.53 11.22 -11.52
CA TYR A 239 8.51 11.78 -10.16
C TYR A 239 8.29 10.67 -9.11
N LEU A 240 7.28 9.81 -9.30
CA LEU A 240 6.97 8.71 -8.38
C LEU A 240 8.14 7.73 -8.24
N ILE A 241 8.77 7.35 -9.36
CA ILE A 241 9.99 6.53 -9.34
C ILE A 241 11.09 7.21 -8.53
N GLY A 242 11.25 8.53 -8.68
CA GLY A 242 12.16 9.33 -7.87
C GLY A 242 11.89 9.21 -6.37
N GLU A 243 10.63 9.35 -5.94
CA GLU A 243 10.24 9.23 -4.53
C GLU A 243 10.50 7.82 -3.97
N TYR A 244 10.13 6.76 -4.70
CA TYR A 244 10.43 5.39 -4.26
C TYR A 244 11.93 5.12 -4.15
N ASN A 245 12.75 5.68 -5.06
CA ASN A 245 14.20 5.56 -4.99
C ASN A 245 14.80 6.31 -3.79
N LYS A 246 14.22 7.45 -3.39
CA LYS A 246 14.63 8.13 -2.15
C LYS A 246 14.39 7.24 -0.92
N ILE A 247 13.23 6.57 -0.86
CA ILE A 247 12.92 5.62 0.22
C ILE A 247 13.94 4.48 0.24
N ARG A 248 14.19 3.83 -0.90
CA ARG A 248 15.19 2.75 -1.02
C ARG A 248 16.59 3.20 -0.60
N THR A 249 17.01 4.40 -1.01
CA THR A 249 18.31 4.96 -0.64
C THR A 249 18.41 5.23 0.87
N SER A 250 17.33 5.75 1.47
CA SER A 250 17.25 5.96 2.92
C SER A 250 17.29 4.64 3.70
N LEU A 251 16.67 3.58 3.17
CA LEU A 251 16.72 2.26 3.77
C LEU A 251 18.15 1.70 3.71
N ASN A 252 18.81 1.76 2.56
CA ASN A 252 20.17 1.26 2.39
C ASN A 252 21.18 1.98 3.30
N SER A 253 21.01 3.29 3.49
CA SER A 253 21.88 4.05 4.39
C SER A 253 21.69 3.72 5.86
N GLN A 254 20.46 3.36 6.27
CA GLN A 254 20.13 3.05 7.66
C GLN A 254 20.40 1.60 8.04
N PHE A 255 20.16 0.64 7.14
CA PHE A 255 20.19 -0.80 7.44
C PHE A 255 21.27 -1.58 6.69
N GLY A 256 22.07 -0.92 5.83
CA GLY A 256 23.07 -1.56 4.98
C GLY A 256 22.54 -1.93 3.59
N ASP A 257 23.41 -2.43 2.72
CA ASP A 257 23.03 -2.80 1.36
C ASP A 257 22.02 -3.97 1.35
N MET A 258 20.87 -3.76 0.71
CA MET A 258 19.77 -4.74 0.60
C MET A 258 19.67 -5.37 -0.79
N ASN A 259 20.67 -5.15 -1.66
CA ASN A 259 20.79 -5.79 -2.96
C ASN A 259 21.20 -7.26 -2.87
#